data_AF-A0A4Y7UFZ0-F1
#
_entry.id   AF-A0A4Y7UFZ0-F1
#
_cell.length_a   1.000
_cell.length_b   1.000
_cell.length_c   1.000
_cell.angle_alpha   90.00
_cell.angle_beta   90.00
_cell.angle_gamma   90.00
#
_symmetry.space_group_name_H-M   'P 1'
#
loop_
_entity.id
_entity.type
_entity.pdbx_description
1 polymer ?
#
loop_
_entity_poly.entity_id
_entity_poly.type
_entity_poly.pdbx_seq_one_letter_code
_entity_poly.pdbx_strand_id
1 'polypeptide(L)'
;MKNIMNQKDMTKHFALLEEVEASSKLIKLGFGEIQNISLSNNFHFLPFQLLSQGFERFMKSYICLAYQNENNQYPTFKYLKNLGHDLESLLSEILDNYYYDFKRPQYNYDIGFLKNDVDLKELLYIISEFGKKSRLDILDKVST
;
A
#
# COMPACT_ATOMS: atom_id res chain seq x y z
N MET A 1 15.96 -28.38 -10.58
CA MET A 1 16.88 -28.07 -9.47
C MET A 1 16.13 -27.22 -8.45
N LYS A 2 16.00 -27.66 -7.19
CA LYS A 2 15.47 -26.80 -6.12
C LYS A 2 16.52 -25.74 -5.82
N ASN A 3 16.22 -24.49 -6.17
CA ASN A 3 17.10 -23.37 -5.83
C ASN A 3 17.01 -23.19 -4.30
N ILE A 4 18.07 -23.53 -3.59
CA ILE A 4 18.11 -23.36 -2.13
C ILE A 4 18.25 -21.86 -1.88
N MET A 5 17.20 -21.25 -1.34
CA MET A 5 17.21 -19.83 -0.98
C MET A 5 18.29 -19.60 0.07
N ASN A 6 19.23 -18.69 -0.20
CA ASN A 6 20.31 -18.40 0.74
C ASN A 6 19.75 -17.72 2.00
N GLN A 7 20.54 -17.71 3.09
CA GLN A 7 20.10 -17.18 4.38
C GLN A 7 19.62 -15.72 4.31
N LYS A 8 20.30 -14.87 3.53
CA LYS A 8 19.96 -13.45 3.37
C LYS A 8 18.61 -13.28 2.66
N ASP A 9 18.35 -14.08 1.63
CA ASP A 9 17.09 -14.04 0.89
C ASP A 9 15.94 -14.65 1.70
N MET A 10 16.23 -15.61 2.58
CA MET A 10 15.29 -16.11 3.58
C MET A 10 14.89 -15.03 4.59
N THR A 11 15.84 -14.27 5.13
CA THR A 11 15.54 -13.14 6.03
C THR A 11 14.69 -12.07 5.33
N LYS A 12 15.00 -11.72 4.09
CA LYS A 12 14.19 -10.76 3.31
C LYS A 12 12.78 -11.28 3.06
N HIS A 13 12.64 -12.57 2.76
CA HIS A 13 11.33 -13.19 2.54
C HIS A 13 10.46 -13.15 3.80
N PHE A 14 11.02 -13.46 4.97
CA PHE A 14 10.30 -13.35 6.24
C PHE A 14 9.94 -11.90 6.58
N ALA A 15 10.86 -10.96 6.40
CA ALA A 15 10.57 -9.54 6.61
C ALA A 15 9.43 -9.05 5.70
N LEU A 16 9.38 -9.53 4.44
CA LEU A 16 8.31 -9.20 3.51
C LEU A 16 6.97 -9.82 3.94
N LEU A 17 6.97 -11.04 4.45
CA LEU A 17 5.78 -11.67 5.02
C LEU A 17 5.24 -10.87 6.22
N GLU A 18 6.12 -10.43 7.12
CA GLU A 18 5.76 -9.56 8.25
C GLU A 18 5.14 -8.24 7.78
N GLU A 19 5.70 -7.62 6.72
CA GLU A 19 5.13 -6.40 6.13
C GLU A 19 3.74 -6.63 5.52
N VAL A 20 3.52 -7.75 4.84
CA VAL A 20 2.20 -8.13 4.32
C VAL A 20 1.20 -8.34 5.46
N GLU A 21 1.58 -9.06 6.51
CA GLU A 21 0.72 -9.27 7.68
C GLU A 21 0.40 -7.96 8.41
N ALA A 22 1.40 -7.11 8.61
CA ALA A 22 1.23 -5.80 9.23
C ALA A 22 0.29 -4.92 8.39
N SER A 23 0.47 -4.89 7.07
CA SER A 23 -0.41 -4.14 6.16
C SER A 23 -1.87 -4.62 6.26
N SER A 24 -2.10 -5.92 6.29
CA SER A 24 -3.44 -6.51 6.45
C SER A 24 -4.08 -6.13 7.78
N LYS A 25 -3.31 -6.19 8.88
CA LYS A 25 -3.78 -5.78 10.22
C LYS A 25 -4.15 -4.30 10.25
N LEU A 26 -3.30 -3.44 9.69
CA LEU A 26 -3.55 -1.99 9.60
C LEU A 26 -4.81 -1.67 8.81
N ILE A 27 -5.00 -2.28 7.64
CA ILE A 27 -6.19 -2.07 6.80
C ILE A 27 -7.46 -2.51 7.56
N LYS A 28 -7.44 -3.69 8.18
CA LYS A 28 -8.57 -4.20 8.97
C LYS A 28 -8.91 -3.29 10.15
N LEU A 29 -7.90 -2.85 10.90
CA LEU A 29 -8.10 -1.92 12.01
C LEU A 29 -8.62 -0.57 11.52
N GLY A 30 -8.07 -0.04 10.42
CA GLY A 30 -8.53 1.22 9.83
C GLY A 30 -10.01 1.18 9.46
N PHE A 31 -10.46 0.11 8.80
CA PHE A 31 -11.89 -0.06 8.51
C PHE A 31 -12.75 -0.32 9.76
N GLY A 32 -12.20 -0.99 10.77
CA GLY A 32 -12.87 -1.15 12.06
C GLY A 32 -13.10 0.19 12.76
N GLU A 33 -12.09 1.06 12.77
CA GLU A 33 -12.20 2.39 13.38
C GLU A 33 -13.13 3.31 12.60
N ILE A 34 -13.26 3.16 11.28
CA ILE A 34 -14.29 3.89 10.51
C ILE A 34 -15.70 3.57 11.03
N GLN A 35 -15.97 2.33 11.40
CA GLN A 35 -17.29 1.93 11.92
C GLN A 35 -17.61 2.55 13.29
N ASN A 36 -16.58 2.98 14.04
CA ASN A 36 -16.74 3.65 15.33
C ASN A 36 -17.03 5.15 15.19
N ILE A 37 -16.93 5.71 13.97
CA ILE A 37 -17.19 7.12 13.71
C ILE A 37 -18.68 7.40 13.87
N SER A 38 -19.01 8.44 14.63
CA SER A 38 -20.37 8.88 14.89
C SER A 38 -20.40 10.38 15.17
N LEU A 39 -21.59 10.96 15.36
CA LEU A 39 -21.72 12.35 15.76
C LEU A 39 -20.98 12.67 17.07
N SER A 40 -20.84 11.69 17.97
CA SER A 40 -20.08 11.81 19.23
C SER A 40 -18.61 11.42 19.11
N ASN A 41 -18.23 10.63 18.09
CA ASN A 41 -16.86 10.22 17.83
C ASN A 41 -16.45 10.63 16.41
N ASN A 42 -15.88 11.82 16.27
CA ASN A 42 -15.42 12.38 15.01
C ASN A 42 -13.89 12.30 14.86
N PHE A 43 -13.23 11.35 15.55
CA PHE A 43 -11.79 11.20 15.47
C PHE A 43 -11.35 10.45 14.19
N HIS A 44 -11.48 11.15 13.06
CA HIS A 44 -11.11 10.63 11.74
C HIS A 44 -9.61 10.34 11.60
N PHE A 45 -8.77 10.95 12.46
CA PHE A 45 -7.33 10.87 12.31
C PHE A 45 -6.80 9.42 12.35
N LEU A 46 -7.21 8.64 13.36
CA LEU A 46 -6.76 7.26 13.53
C LEU A 46 -7.11 6.34 12.35
N PRO A 47 -8.38 6.23 11.91
CA PRO A 47 -8.73 5.35 10.80
C PRO A 47 -7.97 5.69 9.52
N PHE A 48 -7.86 6.98 9.17
CA PHE A 48 -7.12 7.38 7.97
C PHE A 48 -5.60 7.16 8.10
N GLN A 49 -5.02 7.34 9.29
CA GLN A 49 -3.61 7.04 9.54
C GLN A 49 -3.31 5.54 9.41
N LEU A 50 -4.23 4.68 9.84
CA LEU A 50 -4.11 3.22 9.72
C LEU A 50 -4.25 2.78 8.26
N LEU A 51 -5.26 3.28 7.55
CA LEU A 51 -5.47 2.96 6.13
C LEU A 51 -4.31 3.43 5.26
N SER A 52 -3.82 4.66 5.47
CA SER A 52 -2.70 5.21 4.70
C SER A 52 -1.46 4.34 4.80
N GLN A 53 -1.05 4.00 6.02
CA GLN A 53 0.10 3.11 6.23
C GLN A 53 -0.17 1.69 5.74
N GLY A 54 -1.38 1.19 5.93
CA GLY A 54 -1.78 -0.16 5.52
C GLY A 54 -1.68 -0.35 4.01
N PHE A 55 -2.31 0.54 3.24
CA PHE A 55 -2.28 0.47 1.78
C PHE A 55 -0.88 0.72 1.22
N GLU A 56 -0.12 1.67 1.77
CA GLU A 56 1.25 1.93 1.31
C GLU A 56 2.14 0.69 1.47
N ARG A 57 2.11 0.07 2.66
CA ARG A 57 2.89 -1.14 2.96
C ARG A 57 2.45 -2.31 2.09
N PHE A 58 1.13 -2.47 1.88
CA PHE A 58 0.59 -3.52 1.02
C PHE A 58 1.11 -3.37 -0.42
N MET A 59 0.99 -2.19 -1.01
CA MET A 59 1.41 -1.93 -2.39
C MET A 59 2.92 -2.08 -2.57
N LYS A 60 3.73 -1.54 -1.65
CA LYS A 60 5.19 -1.72 -1.69
C LYS A 60 5.61 -3.18 -1.50
N SER A 61 4.89 -3.92 -0.66
CA SER A 61 5.13 -5.36 -0.50
C SER A 61 4.79 -6.15 -1.76
N TYR A 62 3.69 -5.80 -2.44
CA TYR A 62 3.34 -6.37 -3.74
C TYR A 62 4.45 -6.12 -4.76
N ILE A 63 4.93 -4.88 -4.87
CA ILE A 63 6.02 -4.51 -5.78
C ILE A 63 7.30 -5.30 -5.45
N CYS A 64 7.65 -5.47 -4.18
CA CYS A 64 8.79 -6.30 -3.77
C CYS A 64 8.66 -7.76 -4.23
N LEU A 65 7.47 -8.35 -4.10
CA LEU A 65 7.20 -9.73 -4.55
C LEU A 65 7.32 -9.84 -6.07
N ALA A 66 6.67 -8.95 -6.80
CA ALA A 66 6.66 -8.97 -8.26
C ALA A 66 8.06 -8.70 -8.83
N TYR A 67 8.76 -7.69 -8.31
CA TYR A 67 10.14 -7.38 -8.69
C TYR A 67 11.06 -8.59 -8.45
N GLN A 68 10.93 -9.28 -7.31
CA GLN A 68 11.74 -10.47 -7.02
C GLN A 68 11.45 -11.61 -7.99
N ASN A 69 10.19 -11.83 -8.35
CA ASN A 69 9.78 -12.84 -9.32
C ASN A 69 10.38 -12.58 -10.71
N GLU A 70 10.44 -11.32 -11.14
CA GLU A 70 10.96 -10.94 -12.47
C GLU A 70 12.49 -10.87 -12.53
N ASN A 71 13.12 -10.38 -11.46
CA ASN A 71 14.55 -10.04 -11.46
C ASN A 71 15.42 -11.04 -10.69
N ASN A 72 14.83 -12.05 -10.04
CA ASN A 72 15.51 -12.98 -9.11
C ASN A 72 16.24 -12.29 -7.94
N GLN A 73 15.88 -11.05 -7.64
CA GLN A 73 16.44 -10.27 -6.53
C GLN A 73 15.40 -9.28 -6.01
N TYR A 74 15.44 -8.96 -4.72
CA TYR A 74 14.58 -7.91 -4.14
C TYR A 74 15.03 -6.51 -4.57
N PRO A 75 14.10 -5.53 -4.64
CA PRO A 75 14.44 -4.16 -4.98
C PRO A 75 15.35 -3.52 -3.93
N THR A 76 16.08 -2.49 -4.35
CA THR A 76 16.90 -1.70 -3.41
C THR A 76 16.02 -0.77 -2.58
N PHE A 77 16.50 -0.38 -1.39
CA PHE A 77 15.84 0.65 -0.59
C PHE A 77 15.69 1.98 -1.35
N LYS A 78 16.66 2.33 -2.20
CA LYS A 78 16.60 3.53 -3.06
C LYS A 78 15.43 3.45 -4.03
N TYR A 79 15.21 2.29 -4.66
CA TYR A 79 14.05 2.08 -5.54
C TYR A 79 12.74 2.28 -4.76
N LEU A 80 12.59 1.63 -3.60
CA LEU A 80 11.38 1.76 -2.78
C LEU A 80 11.13 3.19 -2.28
N LYS A 81 12.20 3.93 -1.97
CA LYS A 81 12.10 5.34 -1.56
C LYS A 81 11.65 6.23 -2.72
N ASN A 82 12.12 5.95 -3.94
CA ASN A 82 11.78 6.72 -5.13
C ASN A 82 10.32 6.56 -5.57
N LEU A 83 9.67 5.45 -5.19
CA LEU A 83 8.24 5.25 -5.41
C LEU A 83 7.35 6.22 -4.61
N GLY A 84 7.91 6.87 -3.57
CA GLY A 84 7.16 7.80 -2.73
C GLY A 84 6.15 7.10 -1.81
N HIS A 85 5.13 7.85 -1.38
CA HIS A 85 4.08 7.41 -0.44
C HIS A 85 2.66 7.56 -1.03
N ASP A 86 2.59 8.01 -2.28
CA ASP A 86 1.33 8.32 -2.96
C ASP A 86 0.69 7.04 -3.48
N LEU A 87 -0.52 6.72 -3.02
CA LEU A 87 -1.14 5.42 -3.30
C LEU A 87 -1.57 5.28 -4.76
N GLU A 88 -1.98 6.37 -5.41
CA GLU A 88 -2.31 6.35 -6.85
C GLU A 88 -1.06 6.07 -7.69
N SER A 89 0.07 6.69 -7.34
CA SER A 89 1.36 6.44 -7.99
C SER A 89 1.83 5.00 -7.78
N LEU A 90 1.68 4.46 -6.56
CA LEU A 90 2.01 3.06 -6.25
C LEU A 90 1.11 2.07 -6.99
N LEU A 91 -0.19 2.33 -7.07
CA LEU A 91 -1.10 1.50 -7.86
C LEU A 91 -0.75 1.55 -9.34
N SER A 92 -0.41 2.71 -9.88
CA SER A 92 0.02 2.86 -11.28
C SER A 92 1.29 2.05 -11.56
N GLU A 93 2.30 2.11 -10.68
CA GLU A 93 3.51 1.30 -10.78
C GLU A 93 3.19 -0.20 -10.82
N ILE A 94 2.24 -0.67 -9.99
CA ILE A 94 1.78 -2.06 -10.00
C ILE A 94 1.11 -2.39 -11.34
N LEU A 95 0.18 -1.57 -11.79
CA LEU A 95 -0.60 -1.83 -12.99
C LEU A 95 0.21 -1.81 -14.28
N ASP A 96 1.23 -0.96 -14.34
CA ASP A 96 2.02 -0.75 -15.55
C ASP A 96 3.21 -1.72 -15.65
N ASN A 97 3.79 -2.15 -14.52
CA ASN A 97 5.00 -2.97 -14.51
C ASN A 97 4.80 -4.40 -14.00
N TYR A 98 3.84 -4.64 -13.10
CA TYR A 98 3.78 -5.87 -12.32
C TYR A 98 2.44 -6.62 -12.39
N TYR A 99 1.41 -6.03 -13.00
CA TYR A 99 0.10 -6.66 -13.13
C TYR A 99 0.14 -7.75 -14.20
N TYR A 100 -0.13 -8.98 -13.79
CA TYR A 100 -0.10 -10.14 -14.67
C TYR A 100 -1.52 -10.67 -14.96
N ASP A 101 -1.91 -10.68 -16.23
CA ASP A 101 -3.16 -11.29 -16.69
C ASP A 101 -2.97 -12.78 -16.97
N PHE A 102 -3.67 -13.62 -16.22
CA PHE A 102 -3.75 -15.07 -16.45
C PHE A 102 -4.68 -15.47 -17.60
N LYS A 103 -5.02 -14.52 -18.48
CA LYS A 103 -5.94 -14.63 -19.62
C LYS A 103 -7.34 -15.06 -19.19
N ARG A 104 -7.81 -14.50 -18.08
CA ARG A 104 -9.15 -14.81 -17.53
C ARG A 104 -10.04 -13.57 -17.64
N PRO A 105 -11.31 -13.70 -18.06
CA PRO A 105 -12.21 -12.55 -18.20
C PRO A 105 -12.29 -11.66 -16.95
N GLN A 106 -12.18 -12.25 -15.76
CA GLN A 106 -12.16 -11.50 -14.49
C GLN A 106 -11.08 -10.42 -14.43
N TYR A 107 -9.88 -10.68 -14.98
CA TYR A 107 -8.75 -9.75 -14.94
C TYR A 107 -9.02 -8.51 -15.80
N ASN A 108 -9.80 -8.64 -16.87
CA ASN A 108 -10.24 -7.49 -17.65
C ASN A 108 -11.20 -6.58 -16.86
N TYR A 109 -12.08 -7.18 -16.05
CA TYR A 109 -12.95 -6.40 -15.16
C TYR A 109 -12.16 -5.77 -14.02
N ASP A 110 -11.25 -6.53 -13.40
CA ASP A 110 -10.41 -6.07 -12.30
C ASP A 110 -9.52 -4.90 -12.74
N ILE A 111 -8.81 -5.02 -13.86
CA ILE A 111 -7.98 -3.92 -14.38
C ILE A 111 -8.85 -2.73 -14.79
N GLY A 112 -10.05 -2.99 -15.33
CA GLY A 112 -11.02 -1.95 -15.66
C GLY A 112 -11.42 -1.14 -14.44
N PHE A 113 -11.74 -1.82 -13.33
CA PHE A 113 -12.04 -1.21 -12.04
C PHE A 113 -10.83 -0.45 -11.49
N LEU A 114 -9.67 -1.12 -11.35
CA LEU A 114 -8.46 -0.53 -10.78
C LEU A 114 -7.97 0.71 -11.55
N LYS A 115 -8.18 0.77 -12.88
CA LYS A 115 -7.76 1.91 -13.71
C LYS A 115 -8.78 3.04 -13.79
N ASN A 116 -10.09 2.74 -13.73
CA ASN A 116 -11.12 3.68 -14.17
C ASN A 116 -12.15 4.03 -13.11
N ASP A 117 -12.23 3.28 -12.02
CA ASP A 117 -13.21 3.54 -10.97
C ASP A 117 -12.93 4.87 -10.26
N VAL A 118 -13.90 5.78 -10.31
CA VAL A 118 -13.75 7.14 -9.79
C VAL A 118 -13.74 7.12 -8.26
N ASP A 119 -14.58 6.29 -7.66
CA ASP A 119 -14.70 6.18 -6.20
C ASP A 119 -13.41 5.61 -5.59
N LEU A 120 -12.80 4.61 -6.22
CA LEU A 120 -11.50 4.08 -5.82
C LEU A 120 -10.41 5.15 -5.92
N LYS A 121 -10.36 5.91 -7.02
CA LYS A 121 -9.36 6.98 -7.18
C LYS A 121 -9.51 8.05 -6.11
N GLU A 122 -10.74 8.50 -5.87
CA GLU A 122 -11.03 9.48 -4.83
C GLU A 122 -10.66 8.95 -3.43
N LEU A 123 -10.97 7.68 -3.14
CA LEU A 123 -10.57 7.03 -1.90
C LEU A 123 -9.03 7.02 -1.73
N LEU A 124 -8.28 6.59 -2.74
CA LEU A 124 -6.83 6.55 -2.69
C LEU A 124 -6.22 7.96 -2.54
N TYR A 125 -6.80 8.95 -3.21
CA TYR A 125 -6.42 10.35 -3.08
C TYR A 125 -6.59 10.85 -1.64
N ILE A 126 -7.78 10.69 -1.05
CA ILE A 126 -8.10 11.12 0.32
C ILE A 126 -7.12 10.49 1.32
N ILE A 127 -6.90 9.18 1.20
CA ILE A 127 -5.99 8.44 2.10
C ILE A 127 -4.53 8.91 1.92
N SER A 128 -4.11 9.17 0.68
CA SER A 128 -2.75 9.65 0.37
C SER A 128 -2.50 11.05 0.92
N GLU A 129 -3.44 11.97 0.71
CA GLU A 129 -3.33 13.35 1.21
C GLU A 129 -3.37 13.40 2.73
N PHE A 130 -4.18 12.58 3.37
CA PHE A 130 -4.17 12.45 4.81
C PHE A 130 -2.80 12.02 5.34
N GLY A 131 -2.17 11.01 4.72
CA GLY A 131 -0.82 10.56 5.09
C GLY A 131 0.25 11.66 4.96
N LYS A 132 0.08 12.59 4.01
CA LYS A 132 0.98 13.73 3.78
C LYS A 132 0.76 14.88 4.78
N LYS A 133 -0.49 15.30 5.00
CA LYS A 133 -0.84 16.57 5.68
C LYS A 133 -1.08 16.45 7.19
N SER A 134 -1.74 15.38 7.62
CA SER A 134 -2.23 15.25 9.01
C SER A 134 -1.12 15.25 10.08
N ARG A 135 0.11 14.88 9.72
CA ARG A 135 1.28 14.91 10.63
C ARG A 135 1.83 16.32 10.84
N LEU A 136 1.63 17.23 9.89
CA LEU A 136 2.24 18.56 9.90
C LEU A 136 1.24 19.65 10.34
N ASP A 137 -0.03 19.53 9.95
CA ASP A 137 -1.04 20.59 10.17
C ASP A 137 -1.29 20.97 11.64
N ILE A 138 -1.16 20.04 12.59
CA ILE A 138 -1.29 20.34 14.02
C ILE A 138 -0.04 21.04 14.56
N LEU A 139 1.14 20.61 14.12
CA LEU A 139 2.40 21.15 14.62
C LEU A 139 2.68 22.55 14.04
N ASP A 140 2.34 22.78 12.78
CA ASP A 140 2.47 24.08 12.10
C ASP A 140 1.64 25.17 12.79
N LYS A 141 0.39 24.84 13.18
CA LYS A 141 -0.50 25.75 13.92
C LYS A 141 -0.02 26.16 15.31
N VAL A 142 0.83 25.35 15.94
CA VAL A 142 1.34 25.61 17.31
C VAL A 142 2.75 26.22 17.27
N SER A 143 3.40 26.23 16.10
CA SER A 143 4.73 26.81 15.90
C SER A 143 4.72 28.18 15.21
N THR A 144 3.53 28.78 15.05
CA THR A 144 3.31 30.18 14.61
C THR A 144 2.90 31.06 15.78
#